data_AF-A0A8S9RRH3-F1
#
_entry.id   AF-A0A8S9RRH3-F1
#
_cell.length_a   1.000
_cell.length_b   1.000
_cell.length_c   1.000
_cell.angle_alpha   90.00
_cell.angle_beta   90.00
_cell.angle_gamma   90.00
#
_symmetry.space_group_name_H-M   'P 1'
#
loop_
_entity.id
_entity.type
_entity.pdbx_description
1 polymer ?
#
loop_
_entity_poly.entity_id
_entity_poly.type
_entity_poly.pdbx_seq_one_letter_code
_entity_poly.pdbx_strand_id
1 'polypeptide(L)'
;GREGKGREDTMEGKEEEMDRSEDMMEVEIEKEQNDEVMEENTNQDEEMQDTDLRSESSVSNSDEEEGLRSGNDDELDLEKPLSEEEVDELISDLLGVESKAAEAQESLEKESLSKVESEVREELAQTLHGDELDKAVEAEMMTFKDEWESTLDELETESANLLEQLDGAGIELPKLYEMIESQAPNGCYTEAWKKRAHWVGTQVTKETGESLAKAESFLLTHRPVRK
;
A
#
# COMPACT_ATOMS: atom_id res chain seq x y z
N GLY A 1 -40.89 -86.44 0.04
CA GLY A 1 -39.54 -86.17 -0.50
C GLY A 1 -39.47 -84.69 -0.80
N ARG A 2 -38.56 -83.96 -0.14
CA ARG A 2 -37.28 -83.45 -0.70
C ARG A 2 -37.51 -82.23 -1.62
N GLU A 3 -37.14 -81.05 -1.12
CA GLU A 3 -35.97 -80.23 -1.55
C GLU A 3 -36.51 -79.07 -2.41
N GLY A 4 -36.11 -77.81 -2.33
CA GLY A 4 -35.09 -77.10 -1.58
C GLY A 4 -34.81 -75.77 -2.32
N LYS A 5 -34.39 -74.74 -1.56
CA LYS A 5 -33.63 -73.54 -1.96
C LYS A 5 -34.21 -72.50 -2.93
N GLY A 6 -34.18 -71.24 -2.44
CA GLY A 6 -34.55 -70.01 -3.14
C GLY A 6 -33.41 -69.34 -3.91
N ARG A 7 -33.65 -68.07 -4.28
CA ARG A 7 -32.69 -67.09 -4.82
C ARG A 7 -33.14 -65.65 -4.49
N GLU A 8 -32.26 -64.95 -3.76
CA GLU A 8 -31.82 -63.53 -3.87
C GLU A 8 -31.62 -63.10 -5.35
N ASP A 9 -31.55 -61.84 -5.81
CA ASP A 9 -31.42 -60.49 -5.25
C ASP A 9 -31.59 -59.48 -6.42
N THR A 10 -31.57 -58.18 -6.09
CA THR A 10 -30.93 -57.05 -6.81
C THR A 10 -31.86 -55.91 -7.26
N MET A 11 -31.74 -54.80 -6.52
CA MET A 11 -32.14 -53.43 -6.87
C MET A 11 -31.21 -52.85 -7.95
N GLU A 12 -31.78 -52.17 -8.95
CA GLU A 12 -31.01 -51.25 -9.81
C GLU A 12 -31.93 -50.17 -10.41
N GLY A 13 -31.48 -48.91 -10.38
CA GLY A 13 -31.85 -47.86 -11.33
C GLY A 13 -33.04 -46.94 -10.97
N LYS A 14 -32.78 -45.87 -10.21
CA LYS A 14 -33.57 -44.63 -10.21
C LYS A 14 -32.63 -43.46 -10.53
N GLU A 15 -32.43 -43.19 -11.81
CA GLU A 15 -31.81 -41.96 -12.32
C GLU A 15 -32.54 -41.63 -13.62
N GLU A 16 -33.23 -40.50 -13.65
CA GLU A 16 -33.66 -39.72 -14.84
C GLU A 16 -34.86 -38.85 -14.44
N GLU A 17 -34.64 -37.81 -13.63
CA GLU A 17 -35.48 -36.60 -13.67
C GLU A 17 -34.78 -35.42 -12.97
N MET A 18 -33.72 -34.87 -13.56
CA MET A 18 -33.22 -33.53 -13.18
C MET A 18 -32.42 -32.93 -14.34
N ASP A 19 -33.11 -32.44 -15.37
CA ASP A 19 -32.46 -31.74 -16.49
C ASP A 19 -33.37 -30.65 -17.07
N ARG A 20 -33.80 -29.71 -16.22
CA ARG A 20 -34.67 -28.60 -16.68
C ARG A 20 -34.53 -27.29 -15.91
N SER A 21 -33.33 -26.94 -15.45
CA SER A 21 -33.13 -25.71 -14.65
C SER A 21 -31.92 -24.85 -15.05
N GLU A 22 -31.29 -25.08 -16.22
CA GLU A 22 -30.09 -24.30 -16.62
C GLU A 22 -30.35 -23.21 -17.68
N ASP A 23 -31.45 -23.27 -18.45
CA ASP A 23 -31.70 -22.33 -19.57
C ASP A 23 -32.38 -20.98 -19.18
N MET A 24 -32.44 -20.62 -17.89
CA MET A 24 -33.08 -19.37 -17.43
C MET A 24 -32.10 -18.32 -16.88
N MET A 25 -30.79 -18.58 -16.89
CA MET A 25 -29.79 -17.70 -16.26
C MET A 25 -28.86 -16.95 -17.24
N GLU A 26 -29.10 -17.05 -18.56
CA GLU A 26 -28.25 -16.42 -19.59
C GLU A 26 -28.82 -15.14 -20.24
N VAL A 27 -29.94 -14.57 -19.76
CA VAL A 27 -30.58 -13.41 -20.42
C VAL A 27 -30.55 -12.10 -19.61
N GLU A 28 -29.91 -12.05 -18.43
CA GLU A 28 -29.91 -10.84 -17.58
C GLU A 28 -28.55 -10.15 -17.37
N ILE A 29 -27.54 -10.40 -18.22
CA ILE A 29 -26.25 -9.67 -18.19
C ILE A 29 -26.00 -8.92 -19.52
N GLU A 30 -27.03 -8.25 -20.02
CA GLU A 30 -26.88 -7.24 -21.08
C GLU A 30 -27.75 -6.03 -20.75
N LYS A 31 -27.28 -5.19 -19.81
CA LYS A 31 -27.62 -3.76 -19.68
C LYS A 31 -26.91 -3.17 -18.46
N GLU A 32 -25.72 -2.61 -18.67
CA GLU A 32 -25.25 -1.37 -18.03
C GLU A 32 -23.86 -1.01 -18.60
N GLN A 33 -23.87 -0.60 -19.86
CA GLN A 33 -22.91 0.38 -20.37
C GLN A 33 -23.68 1.69 -20.49
N ASN A 34 -23.32 2.70 -19.71
CA ASN A 34 -23.58 4.09 -20.09
C ASN A 34 -22.63 5.07 -19.37
N ASP A 35 -21.70 5.59 -20.16
CA ASP A 35 -21.20 6.97 -20.24
C ASP A 35 -20.51 7.66 -19.05
N GLU A 36 -19.20 7.83 -19.23
CA GLU A 36 -18.37 8.94 -18.76
C GLU A 36 -18.96 10.31 -19.17
N VAL A 37 -18.97 11.29 -18.26
CA VAL A 37 -18.84 12.71 -18.60
C VAL A 37 -17.99 13.41 -17.55
N MET A 38 -16.88 13.99 -18.02
CA MET A 38 -16.01 14.92 -17.31
C MET A 38 -16.70 16.29 -17.14
N GLU A 39 -16.51 16.94 -15.99
CA GLU A 39 -16.49 18.40 -15.93
C GLU A 39 -15.25 18.91 -15.17
N GLU A 40 -14.39 19.53 -15.98
CA GLU A 40 -13.28 20.42 -15.67
C GLU A 40 -13.83 21.82 -15.34
N ASN A 41 -13.28 22.49 -14.31
CA ASN A 41 -13.17 23.96 -14.10
C ASN A 41 -13.05 24.28 -12.59
N THR A 42 -12.20 25.16 -12.08
CA THR A 42 -11.47 26.30 -12.65
C THR A 42 -10.29 26.62 -11.71
N ASN A 43 -9.15 26.99 -12.28
CA ASN A 43 -8.06 27.70 -11.61
C ASN A 43 -8.54 29.05 -11.07
N GLN A 44 -8.20 29.40 -9.83
CA GLN A 44 -7.91 30.80 -9.48
C GLN A 44 -6.68 30.91 -8.59
N ASP A 45 -5.87 31.85 -9.03
CA ASP A 45 -4.48 32.17 -8.76
C ASP A 45 -4.39 33.27 -7.68
N GLU A 46 -3.23 33.35 -7.04
CA GLU A 46 -2.58 34.58 -6.53
C GLU A 46 -3.16 35.28 -5.27
N GLU A 47 -2.36 35.28 -4.18
CA GLU A 47 -1.76 36.53 -3.67
C GLU A 47 -0.68 36.23 -2.61
N MET A 48 0.58 36.30 -3.03
CA MET A 48 1.74 36.50 -2.15
C MET A 48 1.73 37.94 -1.65
N GLN A 49 1.57 38.16 -0.34
CA GLN A 49 1.86 39.46 0.27
C GLN A 49 3.28 39.49 0.80
N ASP A 50 4.12 40.07 -0.05
CA ASP A 50 5.46 40.56 0.23
C ASP A 50 5.34 41.92 0.96
N THR A 51 5.87 42.02 2.19
CA THR A 51 6.11 43.33 2.82
C THR A 51 7.48 43.37 3.46
N ASP A 52 8.45 43.70 2.61
CA ASP A 52 9.76 44.20 2.99
C ASP A 52 9.68 45.53 3.78
N LEU A 53 10.38 45.52 4.92
CA LEU A 53 11.25 46.57 5.47
C LEU A 53 10.70 47.99 5.67
N ARG A 54 10.84 48.52 6.91
CA ARG A 54 11.89 49.53 7.24
C ARG A 54 11.67 50.23 8.60
N SER A 55 12.62 49.96 9.50
CA SER A 55 13.28 50.84 10.48
C SER A 55 12.52 51.92 11.26
N GLU A 56 12.54 51.82 12.59
CA GLU A 56 12.89 52.98 13.42
C GLU A 56 13.85 52.60 14.56
N SER A 57 14.89 53.43 14.66
CA SER A 57 16.03 53.35 15.56
C SER A 57 15.68 53.94 16.93
N SER A 58 16.03 53.23 18.01
CA SER A 58 16.39 53.90 19.26
C SER A 58 17.57 53.19 19.91
N VAL A 59 18.73 53.84 19.78
CA VAL A 59 19.95 53.54 20.50
C VAL A 59 19.71 53.71 22.00
N SER A 60 20.06 52.71 22.80
CA SER A 60 20.30 52.89 24.22
C SER A 60 21.58 52.16 24.56
N ASN A 61 22.64 52.94 24.74
CA ASN A 61 23.94 52.49 25.22
C ASN A 61 23.79 52.04 26.68
N SER A 62 24.10 50.78 26.97
CA SER A 62 24.57 50.38 28.30
C SER A 62 25.84 49.58 28.10
N ASP A 63 26.94 50.23 28.42
CA ASP A 63 28.29 49.70 28.45
C ASP A 63 28.49 49.15 29.86
N GLU A 64 28.47 47.83 29.98
CA GLU A 64 28.97 47.12 31.15
C GLU A 64 29.63 45.82 30.68
N GLU A 65 30.88 45.98 30.26
CA GLU A 65 31.95 44.99 30.41
C GLU A 65 31.83 44.29 31.77
N GLU A 66 31.65 42.98 31.79
CA GLU A 66 32.31 42.05 32.71
C GLU A 66 31.91 40.61 32.38
N GLY A 67 32.94 39.79 32.14
CA GLY A 67 32.83 38.34 32.25
C GLY A 67 32.71 37.61 30.93
N LEU A 68 33.87 37.34 30.33
CA LEU A 68 34.12 36.19 29.47
C LEU A 68 33.62 34.90 30.16
N ARG A 69 32.32 34.61 30.13
CA ARG A 69 31.83 33.25 30.33
C ARG A 69 32.05 32.55 29.01
N SER A 70 33.25 31.98 28.94
CA SER A 70 33.62 30.74 28.25
C SER A 70 32.50 30.25 27.35
N GLY A 71 32.73 30.31 26.04
CA GLY A 71 31.94 29.58 25.08
C GLY A 71 31.72 28.17 25.62
N ASN A 72 30.50 27.89 26.05
CA ASN A 72 29.88 26.69 25.53
C ASN A 72 29.71 27.01 24.04
N ASP A 73 30.76 26.75 23.29
CA ASP A 73 30.58 25.89 22.13
C ASP A 73 29.89 24.62 22.67
N ASP A 74 28.58 24.73 22.94
CA ASP A 74 27.69 23.69 22.48
C ASP A 74 27.72 23.88 20.96
N GLU A 75 28.87 23.49 20.39
CA GLU A 75 28.94 22.74 19.16
C GLU A 75 27.84 21.71 19.34
N LEU A 76 26.62 22.10 18.93
CA LEU A 76 25.60 21.20 18.50
C LEU A 76 26.40 20.16 17.74
N ASP A 77 26.40 18.93 18.23
CA ASP A 77 27.05 17.76 17.63
C ASP A 77 26.38 17.53 16.27
N LEU A 78 26.62 18.48 15.38
CA LEU A 78 26.24 18.52 14.00
C LEU A 78 27.25 17.57 13.38
N GLU A 79 26.72 16.45 12.90
CA GLU A 79 27.40 15.65 11.90
C GLU A 79 28.53 14.76 12.44
N LYS A 80 28.31 14.03 13.54
CA LYS A 80 28.86 12.67 13.51
C LYS A 80 28.04 11.90 12.45
N PRO A 81 28.63 11.54 11.29
CA PRO A 81 27.93 10.69 10.35
C PRO A 81 27.53 9.41 11.08
N LEU A 82 26.30 8.93 10.84
CA LEU A 82 25.84 7.67 11.38
C LEU A 82 26.90 6.59 11.08
N SER A 83 27.19 5.79 12.08
CA SER A 83 28.03 4.62 11.89
C SER A 83 27.34 3.62 10.97
N GLU A 84 28.14 2.76 10.33
CA GLU A 84 27.61 1.69 9.47
C GLU A 84 26.63 0.78 10.24
N GLU A 85 26.86 0.55 11.54
CA GLU A 85 25.95 -0.22 12.41
C GLU A 85 24.60 0.48 12.62
N GLU A 86 24.59 1.79 12.84
CA GLU A 86 23.35 2.58 12.97
C GLU A 86 22.58 2.63 11.65
N VAL A 87 23.28 2.69 10.51
CA VAL A 87 22.67 2.61 9.17
C VAL A 87 22.07 1.22 8.94
N ASP A 88 22.78 0.15 9.29
CA ASP A 88 22.28 -1.22 9.18
C ASP A 88 21.05 -1.46 10.08
N GLU A 89 21.02 -0.87 11.29
CA GLU A 89 19.87 -0.89 12.18
C GLU A 89 18.66 -0.17 11.55
N LEU A 90 18.84 1.04 11.02
CA LEU A 90 17.77 1.77 10.32
C LEU A 90 17.23 0.99 9.10
N ILE A 91 18.09 0.30 8.36
CA ILE A 91 17.67 -0.55 7.24
C ILE A 91 16.90 -1.77 7.75
N SER A 92 17.36 -2.40 8.83
CA SER A 92 16.68 -3.52 9.45
C SER A 92 15.30 -3.12 9.97
N ASP A 93 15.19 -1.95 10.60
CA ASP A 93 13.92 -1.40 11.09
C ASP A 93 12.98 -1.09 9.92
N LEU A 94 13.48 -0.47 8.85
CA LEU A 94 12.71 -0.19 7.63
C LEU A 94 12.13 -1.48 7.03
N LEU A 95 12.95 -2.54 6.94
CA LEU A 95 12.49 -3.85 6.44
C LEU A 95 11.46 -4.48 7.38
N GLY A 96 11.61 -4.30 8.69
CA GLY A 96 10.64 -4.77 9.68
C GLY A 96 9.29 -4.06 9.57
N VAL A 97 9.30 -2.73 9.42
CA VAL A 97 8.12 -1.90 9.21
C VAL A 97 7.43 -2.28 7.89
N GLU A 98 8.17 -2.38 6.80
CA GLU A 98 7.64 -2.78 5.49
C GLU A 98 7.03 -4.20 5.52
N SER A 99 7.67 -5.14 6.23
CA SER A 99 7.12 -6.49 6.39
C SER A 99 5.79 -6.50 7.15
N LYS A 100 5.65 -5.68 8.19
CA LYS A 100 4.39 -5.54 8.94
C LYS A 100 3.33 -4.80 8.11
N ALA A 101 3.74 -3.80 7.32
CA ALA A 101 2.85 -3.10 6.41
C ALA A 101 2.27 -4.06 5.37
N ALA A 102 3.10 -4.96 4.84
CA ALA A 102 2.65 -6.03 3.94
C ALA A 102 1.66 -7.00 4.62
N GLU A 103 1.88 -7.38 5.87
CA GLU A 103 0.95 -8.21 6.66
C GLU A 103 -0.39 -7.51 6.93
N ALA A 104 -0.35 -6.22 7.29
CA ALA A 104 -1.55 -5.41 7.48
C ALA A 104 -2.36 -5.30 6.18
N GLN A 105 -1.67 -5.06 5.05
CA GLN A 105 -2.29 -5.05 3.72
C GLN A 105 -2.92 -6.40 3.37
N GLU A 106 -2.22 -7.52 3.60
CA GLU A 106 -2.74 -8.87 3.39
C GLU A 106 -3.99 -9.16 4.26
N SER A 107 -3.98 -8.68 5.50
CA SER A 107 -5.11 -8.83 6.43
C SER A 107 -6.36 -8.06 5.99
N LEU A 108 -6.17 -6.94 5.28
CA LEU A 108 -7.22 -6.14 4.66
C LEU A 108 -7.64 -6.63 3.26
N GLU A 109 -7.00 -7.66 2.72
CA GLU A 109 -7.43 -8.25 1.45
C GLU A 109 -8.79 -8.95 1.55
N LYS A 110 -9.52 -8.97 0.44
CA LYS A 110 -10.88 -9.52 0.37
C LYS A 110 -10.97 -10.98 0.84
N GLU A 111 -9.99 -11.81 0.50
CA GLU A 111 -9.98 -13.22 0.90
C GLU A 111 -9.79 -13.37 2.41
N SER A 112 -8.81 -12.64 2.97
CA SER A 112 -8.54 -12.58 4.41
C SER A 112 -9.76 -12.07 5.18
N LEU A 113 -10.35 -10.95 4.75
CA LEU A 113 -11.54 -10.39 5.38
C LEU A 113 -12.75 -11.33 5.32
N SER A 114 -12.96 -12.02 4.20
CA SER A 114 -14.06 -12.99 4.08
C SER A 114 -13.86 -14.19 5.02
N LYS A 115 -12.61 -14.62 5.22
CA LYS A 115 -12.29 -15.70 6.16
C LYS A 115 -12.56 -15.27 7.60
N VAL A 116 -12.05 -14.09 8.00
CA VAL A 116 -12.27 -13.53 9.33
C VAL A 116 -13.76 -13.28 9.57
N GLU A 117 -14.51 -12.74 8.60
CA GLU A 117 -15.96 -12.55 8.74
C GLU A 117 -16.70 -13.86 8.99
N SER A 118 -16.30 -14.94 8.29
CA SER A 118 -16.90 -16.26 8.51
C SER A 118 -16.62 -16.78 9.92
N GLU A 119 -15.39 -16.62 10.41
CA GLU A 119 -14.98 -17.02 11.76
C GLU A 119 -15.74 -16.21 12.82
N VAL A 120 -15.78 -14.88 12.67
CA VAL A 120 -16.53 -13.96 13.56
C VAL A 120 -18.03 -14.31 13.57
N ARG A 121 -18.62 -14.57 12.40
CA ARG A 121 -20.04 -14.95 12.32
C ARG A 121 -20.30 -16.29 12.99
N GLU A 122 -19.41 -17.28 12.83
CA GLU A 122 -19.53 -18.58 13.50
C GLU A 122 -19.46 -18.44 15.03
N GLU A 123 -18.54 -17.63 15.53
CA GLU A 123 -18.39 -17.38 16.97
C GLU A 123 -19.60 -16.65 17.56
N LEU A 124 -20.03 -15.56 16.92
CA LEU A 124 -21.15 -14.75 17.40
C LEU A 124 -22.49 -15.51 17.31
N ALA A 125 -22.66 -16.39 16.31
CA ALA A 125 -23.88 -17.20 16.14
C ALA A 125 -24.14 -18.17 17.31
N GLN A 126 -23.15 -18.42 18.17
CA GLN A 126 -23.34 -19.20 19.40
C GLN A 126 -24.23 -18.47 20.43
N THR A 127 -24.35 -17.14 20.32
CA THR A 127 -25.05 -16.29 21.30
C THR A 127 -26.09 -15.35 20.67
N LEU A 128 -25.86 -14.87 19.44
CA LEU A 128 -26.70 -13.92 18.72
C LEU A 128 -27.35 -14.56 17.49
N HIS A 129 -28.50 -14.05 17.06
CA HIS A 129 -29.26 -14.61 15.94
C HIS A 129 -29.94 -13.52 15.09
N GLY A 130 -30.16 -13.79 13.79
CA GLY A 130 -30.86 -12.89 12.87
C GLY A 130 -30.20 -11.50 12.78
N ASP A 131 -30.99 -10.44 12.72
CA ASP A 131 -30.51 -9.06 12.57
C ASP A 131 -29.52 -8.62 13.67
N GLU A 132 -29.61 -9.19 14.87
CA GLU A 132 -28.67 -8.89 15.96
C GLU A 132 -27.29 -9.49 15.69
N LEU A 133 -27.24 -10.69 15.11
CA LEU A 133 -26.01 -11.32 14.65
C LEU A 133 -25.38 -10.51 13.51
N ASP A 134 -26.17 -10.14 12.50
CA ASP A 134 -25.64 -9.40 11.34
C ASP A 134 -25.05 -8.05 11.74
N LYS A 135 -25.72 -7.30 12.64
CA LYS A 135 -25.20 -6.04 13.17
C LYS A 135 -23.93 -6.22 14.00
N ALA A 136 -23.86 -7.28 14.80
CA ALA A 136 -22.67 -7.57 15.60
C ALA A 136 -21.48 -7.95 14.70
N VAL A 137 -21.70 -8.80 13.70
CA VAL A 137 -20.67 -9.14 12.70
C VAL A 137 -20.20 -7.88 11.96
N GLU A 138 -21.12 -7.02 11.51
CA GLU A 138 -20.76 -5.77 10.83
C GLU A 138 -19.92 -4.85 11.74
N ALA A 139 -20.29 -4.70 13.01
CA ALA A 139 -19.57 -3.87 13.97
C ALA A 139 -18.16 -4.42 14.31
N GLU A 140 -18.04 -5.73 14.50
CA GLU A 140 -16.74 -6.37 14.73
C GLU A 140 -15.84 -6.26 13.50
N MET A 141 -16.39 -6.52 12.30
CA MET A 141 -15.62 -6.39 11.05
C MET A 141 -15.24 -4.94 10.74
N MET A 142 -16.06 -3.96 11.13
CA MET A 142 -15.70 -2.54 11.06
C MET A 142 -14.53 -2.24 11.98
N THR A 143 -14.61 -2.65 13.25
CA THR A 143 -13.53 -2.45 14.23
C THR A 143 -12.22 -3.10 13.77
N PHE A 144 -12.29 -4.35 13.29
CA PHE A 144 -11.12 -5.07 12.76
C PHE A 144 -10.46 -4.32 11.61
N LYS A 145 -11.24 -3.79 10.66
CA LYS A 145 -10.70 -3.00 9.55
C LYS A 145 -10.09 -1.70 10.03
N ASP A 146 -10.80 -0.95 10.88
CA ASP A 146 -10.33 0.33 11.43
C ASP A 146 -8.99 0.14 12.18
N GLU A 147 -8.83 -0.94 12.94
CA GLU A 147 -7.59 -1.27 13.64
C GLU A 147 -6.42 -1.53 12.68
N TRP A 148 -6.65 -2.31 11.62
CA TRP A 148 -5.62 -2.59 10.62
C TRP A 148 -5.30 -1.38 9.74
N GLU A 149 -6.31 -0.57 9.39
CA GLU A 149 -6.12 0.70 8.66
C GLU A 149 -5.32 1.70 9.50
N SER A 150 -5.66 1.86 10.80
CA SER A 150 -4.88 2.68 11.72
C SER A 150 -3.44 2.18 11.87
N THR A 151 -3.25 0.85 11.93
CA THR A 151 -1.91 0.24 11.97
C THR A 151 -1.13 0.54 10.70
N LEU A 152 -1.79 0.49 9.53
CA LEU A 152 -1.16 0.80 8.25
C LEU A 152 -0.73 2.28 8.18
N ASP A 153 -1.57 3.22 8.60
CA ASP A 153 -1.25 4.65 8.66
C ASP A 153 -0.02 4.93 9.56
N GLU A 154 0.06 4.26 10.70
CA GLU A 154 1.22 4.35 11.61
C GLU A 154 2.49 3.82 10.97
N LEU A 155 2.43 2.64 10.34
CA LEU A 155 3.56 2.01 9.65
C LEU A 155 4.03 2.82 8.45
N GLU A 156 3.11 3.43 7.68
CA GLU A 156 3.45 4.32 6.57
C GLU A 156 4.17 5.58 7.06
N THR A 157 3.71 6.15 8.18
CA THR A 157 4.37 7.29 8.82
C THR A 157 5.76 6.92 9.34
N GLU A 158 5.91 5.77 9.99
CA GLU A 158 7.18 5.26 10.48
C GLU A 158 8.16 4.98 9.33
N SER A 159 7.69 4.35 8.25
CA SER A 159 8.46 4.09 7.03
C SER A 159 8.98 5.39 6.42
N ALA A 160 8.13 6.41 6.29
CA ALA A 160 8.52 7.72 5.78
C ALA A 160 9.61 8.38 6.66
N ASN A 161 9.48 8.31 7.99
CA ASN A 161 10.47 8.85 8.92
C ASN A 161 11.82 8.10 8.84
N LEU A 162 11.80 6.78 8.65
CA LEU A 162 13.03 5.98 8.49
C LEU A 162 13.73 6.30 7.18
N LEU A 163 12.97 6.47 6.08
CA LEU A 163 13.51 6.89 4.79
C LEU A 163 14.12 8.30 4.85
N GLU A 164 13.49 9.24 5.55
CA GLU A 164 14.04 10.59 5.78
C GLU A 164 15.36 10.54 6.57
N GLN A 165 15.44 9.69 7.60
CA GLN A 165 16.68 9.50 8.36
C GLN A 165 17.80 8.90 7.50
N LEU A 166 17.48 7.91 6.66
CA LEU A 166 18.44 7.31 5.74
C LEU A 166 18.93 8.32 4.69
N ASP A 167 18.04 9.15 4.13
CA ASP A 167 18.40 10.24 3.21
C ASP A 167 19.28 11.29 3.90
N GLY A 168 18.91 11.68 5.13
CA GLY A 168 19.71 12.60 5.98
C GLY A 168 21.09 12.05 6.34
N ALA A 169 21.25 10.72 6.38
CA ALA A 169 22.53 10.04 6.55
C ALA A 169 23.35 9.93 5.25
N GLY A 170 22.82 10.42 4.13
CA GLY A 170 23.46 10.37 2.81
C GLY A 170 23.33 9.02 2.10
N ILE A 171 22.38 8.17 2.52
CA ILE A 171 22.06 6.93 1.82
C ILE A 171 21.16 7.24 0.64
N GLU A 172 21.71 7.10 -0.57
CA GLU A 172 20.92 7.27 -1.79
C GLU A 172 19.85 6.18 -1.89
N LEU A 173 18.57 6.57 -1.80
CA LEU A 173 17.41 5.67 -1.88
C LEU A 173 17.47 4.68 -3.06
N PRO A 174 17.88 5.05 -4.30
CA PRO A 174 17.98 4.08 -5.39
C PRO A 174 18.95 2.94 -5.09
N LYS A 175 20.07 3.24 -4.42
CA LYS A 175 21.10 2.26 -4.07
C LYS A 175 20.67 1.40 -2.88
N LEU A 176 19.92 1.98 -1.94
CA LEU A 176 19.26 1.27 -0.86
C LEU A 176 18.30 0.20 -1.41
N TYR A 177 17.42 0.59 -2.35
CA TYR A 177 16.49 -0.37 -2.96
C TYR A 177 17.22 -1.43 -3.79
N GLU A 178 18.26 -1.08 -4.55
CA GLU A 178 19.10 -2.07 -5.26
C GLU A 178 19.73 -3.08 -4.29
N MET A 179 20.20 -2.60 -3.14
CA MET A 179 20.77 -3.47 -2.10
C MET A 179 19.71 -4.37 -1.45
N ILE A 180 18.53 -3.85 -1.12
CA ILE A 180 17.41 -4.63 -0.57
C ILE A 180 16.99 -5.72 -1.57
N GLU A 181 16.82 -5.36 -2.85
CA GLU A 181 16.49 -6.31 -3.92
C GLU A 181 17.56 -7.39 -4.10
N SER A 182 18.84 -7.04 -3.98
CA SER A 182 19.94 -8.00 -4.09
C SER A 182 19.98 -9.02 -2.95
N GLN A 183 19.43 -8.65 -1.78
CA GLN A 183 19.35 -9.50 -0.59
C GLN A 183 18.04 -10.28 -0.50
N ALA A 184 17.01 -9.88 -1.25
CA ALA A 184 15.80 -10.66 -1.37
C ALA A 184 16.16 -12.02 -1.99
N PRO A 185 15.90 -13.15 -1.31
CA PRO A 185 16.06 -14.45 -1.96
C PRO A 185 15.20 -14.46 -3.23
N ASN A 186 15.60 -15.23 -4.24
CA ASN A 186 14.80 -15.53 -5.44
C ASN A 186 13.39 -16.14 -5.14
N GLY A 187 12.96 -16.14 -3.88
CA GLY A 187 11.73 -16.72 -3.34
C GLY A 187 10.81 -15.70 -2.66
N CYS A 188 10.78 -14.43 -3.10
CA CYS A 188 9.63 -13.58 -2.81
C CYS A 188 8.50 -13.98 -3.79
N TYR A 189 7.50 -14.71 -3.29
CA TYR A 189 6.53 -15.44 -4.13
C TYR A 189 5.23 -14.71 -4.42
N THR A 190 4.96 -13.57 -3.78
CA THR A 190 3.70 -12.86 -4.00
C THR A 190 3.66 -12.30 -5.41
N GLU A 191 2.53 -12.50 -6.10
CA GLU A 191 2.35 -12.02 -7.47
C GLU A 191 2.43 -10.48 -7.54
N ALA A 192 2.10 -9.78 -6.44
CA ALA A 192 2.28 -8.34 -6.31
C ALA A 192 3.76 -7.95 -6.36
N TRP A 193 4.63 -8.60 -5.59
CA TRP A 193 6.07 -8.30 -5.60
C TRP A 193 6.71 -8.68 -6.93
N LYS A 194 6.37 -9.83 -7.52
CA LYS A 194 6.86 -10.20 -8.86
C LYS A 194 6.46 -9.19 -9.93
N LYS A 195 5.22 -8.66 -9.88
CA LYS A 195 4.73 -7.64 -10.82
C LYS A 195 5.29 -6.24 -10.55
N ARG A 196 5.79 -5.96 -9.34
CA ARG A 196 6.35 -4.67 -8.94
C ARG A 196 7.87 -4.60 -9.06
N ALA A 197 8.59 -5.71 -8.81
CA ALA A 197 10.04 -5.87 -8.92
C ALA A 197 10.54 -6.00 -10.39
N HIS A 198 9.92 -5.26 -11.31
CA HIS A 198 10.31 -5.22 -12.72
C HIS A 198 11.34 -4.11 -13.03
N TRP A 199 11.81 -3.34 -12.05
CA TRP A 199 12.57 -2.11 -12.33
C TRP A 199 14.09 -2.31 -12.48
N VAL A 200 14.69 -3.32 -11.85
CA VAL A 200 16.11 -3.64 -12.04
C VAL A 200 16.26 -4.86 -12.96
N GLY A 201 16.77 -4.62 -14.18
CA GLY A 201 17.18 -5.69 -15.10
C GLY A 201 16.11 -6.22 -16.07
N THR A 202 14.86 -5.72 -16.05
CA THR A 202 13.89 -6.04 -17.11
C THR A 202 14.35 -5.41 -18.41
N GLN A 203 14.69 -6.25 -19.39
CA GLN A 203 15.04 -5.80 -20.73
C GLN A 203 13.86 -5.00 -21.31
N VAL A 204 14.10 -3.74 -21.67
CA VAL A 204 13.10 -2.85 -22.30
C VAL A 204 12.43 -3.62 -23.44
N THR A 205 11.13 -3.87 -23.31
CA THR A 205 10.39 -4.58 -24.36
C THR A 205 10.38 -3.74 -25.62
N LYS A 206 10.29 -4.39 -26.78
CA LYS A 206 10.28 -3.70 -28.08
C LYS A 206 9.15 -2.66 -28.15
N GLU A 207 8.01 -2.96 -27.55
CA GLU A 207 6.85 -2.07 -27.47
C GLU A 207 7.16 -0.79 -26.66
N THR A 208 7.78 -0.93 -25.49
CA THR A 208 8.20 0.22 -24.67
C THR A 208 9.23 1.09 -25.41
N GLY A 209 10.17 0.46 -26.12
CA GLY A 209 11.15 1.18 -26.95
C GLY A 209 10.51 1.94 -28.11
N GLU A 210 9.52 1.34 -28.79
CA GLU A 210 8.76 2.00 -29.86
C GLU A 210 7.90 3.15 -29.32
N SER A 211 7.27 2.97 -28.15
CA SER A 211 6.48 4.00 -27.48
C SER A 211 7.34 5.20 -27.06
N LEU A 212 8.53 4.94 -26.50
CA LEU A 212 9.49 5.97 -26.14
C LEU A 212 9.98 6.75 -27.37
N ALA A 213 10.35 6.06 -28.45
CA ALA A 213 10.79 6.71 -29.69
C ALA A 213 9.66 7.57 -30.31
N LYS A 214 8.41 7.11 -30.23
CA LYS A 214 7.25 7.87 -30.68
C LYS A 214 7.03 9.11 -29.82
N ALA A 215 7.10 8.99 -28.49
CA ALA A 215 7.00 10.13 -27.58
C ALA A 215 8.14 11.14 -27.79
N GLU A 216 9.36 10.69 -28.01
CA GLU A 216 10.52 11.54 -28.30
C GLU A 216 10.33 12.32 -29.62
N SER A 217 9.88 11.63 -30.68
CA SER A 217 9.59 12.27 -31.97
C SER A 217 8.48 13.33 -31.87
N PHE A 218 7.47 13.06 -31.03
CA PHE A 218 6.40 14.00 -30.75
C PHE A 218 6.93 15.24 -30.02
N LEU A 219 7.73 15.07 -28.96
CA LEU A 219 8.35 16.17 -28.24
C LEU A 219 9.29 17.00 -29.13
N LEU A 220 10.08 16.36 -30.00
CA LEU A 220 10.94 17.05 -30.97
C LEU A 220 10.12 17.91 -31.94
N THR A 221 8.96 17.43 -32.37
CA THR A 221 8.07 18.15 -33.31
C THR A 221 7.29 19.27 -32.62
N HIS A 222 6.93 19.09 -31.34
CA HIS A 222 6.06 19.98 -30.58
C HIS A 222 6.78 20.91 -29.60
N ARG A 223 8.11 20.78 -29.44
CA ARG A 223 8.89 21.77 -28.69
C ARG A 223 8.80 23.11 -29.40
N PRO A 224 8.30 24.18 -28.73
CA PRO A 224 8.41 25.53 -29.25
C PRO A 224 9.89 25.87 -29.30
N VAL A 225 10.49 25.87 -30.49
CA VAL A 225 11.85 26.36 -30.68
C VAL A 225 11.81 27.85 -30.34
N ARG A 226 12.39 28.25 -29.20
CA ARG A 226 12.83 29.64 -29.00
C ARG A 226 13.85 29.93 -30.10
N LYS A 227 13.39 30.60 -31.16
CA LYS A 227 14.26 31.22 -32.16
C LYS A 227 14.81 32.53 -31.63
#